data_AF-A0AAP9MVW9-F1
#
_entry.id   AF-A0AAP9MVW9-F1
#
_cell.length_a   1.000
_cell.length_b   1.000
_cell.length_c   1.000
_cell.angle_alpha   90.00
_cell.angle_beta   90.00
_cell.angle_gamma   90.00
#
_symmetry.space_group_name_H-M   'P 1'
#
loop_
_entity.id
_entity.type
_entity.pdbx_description
1 polymer ?
#
loop_
_entity_poly.entity_id
_entity_poly.type
_entity_poly.pdbx_seq_one_letter_code
_entity_poly.pdbx_strand_id
1 'polypeptide(L)'
;MPTENRSSNTDPRDVFIRLNPLGLGEAELRKDSTGFEDQRTHSDYLLFLAGYRETHPEQQPHPEPIAWMVGTAFWWTKEEAERDAAETGLPIFGLGPMSGVTPEQHLGEPVAWMDPRSPQMHATISNEVKQHNVRFGGAPASAVNGYTVPLYTHADPGDLERCEARLHEVASLCATVEQERDALRAQLAGRDALLKEVLIKTDKWMLPDLYERIRLSFKLASAEPEPAP
;
A
#
# COMPACT_ATOMS: atom_id res chain seq x y z
N MET A 1 14.52 45.73 -26.32
CA MET A 1 14.62 44.26 -26.44
C MET A 1 13.21 43.70 -26.28
N PRO A 2 12.53 43.20 -27.32
CA PRO A 2 11.27 42.49 -27.13
C PRO A 2 11.60 41.07 -26.66
N THR A 3 11.17 40.73 -25.46
CA THR A 3 11.18 39.36 -24.94
C THR A 3 10.14 38.53 -25.69
N GLU A 4 10.59 37.66 -26.57
CA GLU A 4 9.74 36.66 -27.22
C GLU A 4 9.15 35.73 -26.15
N ASN A 5 7.84 35.86 -25.94
CA ASN A 5 7.01 34.86 -25.28
C ASN A 5 7.03 33.58 -26.13
N ARG A 6 7.98 32.68 -25.89
CA ARG A 6 7.93 31.28 -26.36
C ARG A 6 6.86 30.53 -25.57
N SER A 7 5.60 30.86 -25.84
CA SER A 7 4.45 30.12 -25.33
C SER A 7 4.29 28.86 -26.18
N SER A 8 4.37 27.73 -25.49
CA SER A 8 4.51 26.37 -26.00
C SER A 8 3.19 25.83 -26.57
N ASN A 9 2.76 26.31 -27.74
CA ASN A 9 1.66 25.71 -28.49
C ASN A 9 2.03 25.60 -29.98
N THR A 10 2.95 24.69 -30.28
CA THR A 10 3.33 24.41 -31.67
C THR A 10 2.26 23.53 -32.29
N ASP A 11 1.58 24.01 -33.33
CA ASP A 11 0.61 23.21 -34.09
C ASP A 11 1.31 21.93 -34.60
N PRO A 12 0.78 20.72 -34.31
CA PRO A 12 1.36 19.47 -34.80
C PRO A 12 1.53 19.45 -36.32
N ARG A 13 0.72 20.21 -37.08
CA ARG A 13 0.88 20.36 -38.53
C ARG A 13 2.18 21.07 -38.90
N ASP A 14 2.57 22.10 -38.14
CA ASP A 14 3.84 22.80 -38.36
C ASP A 14 5.05 21.92 -38.02
N VAL A 15 4.90 21.03 -37.04
CA VAL A 15 5.92 20.01 -36.73
C VAL A 15 6.05 19.02 -37.88
N PHE A 16 4.94 18.53 -38.42
CA PHE A 16 4.92 17.61 -39.55
C PHE A 16 5.58 18.21 -40.80
N ILE A 17 5.22 19.45 -41.14
CA ILE A 17 5.82 20.17 -42.28
C ILE A 17 7.32 20.40 -42.08
N ARG A 18 7.74 20.78 -40.86
CA ARG A 18 9.15 21.03 -40.56
C ARG A 18 10.00 19.76 -40.59
N LEU A 19 9.46 18.64 -40.09
CA LEU A 19 10.16 17.36 -40.12
C LEU A 19 10.17 16.75 -41.52
N ASN A 20 9.16 17.04 -42.33
CA ASN A 20 8.94 16.50 -43.67
C ASN A 20 9.43 15.06 -43.82
N PRO A 21 8.89 14.11 -43.03
CA PRO A 21 9.42 12.75 -42.95
C PRO A 21 9.37 11.99 -44.30
N LEU A 22 8.59 12.49 -45.26
CA LEU A 22 8.33 11.87 -46.55
C LEU A 22 9.01 12.62 -47.72
N GLY A 23 9.69 13.73 -47.46
CA GLY A 23 10.38 14.52 -48.50
C GLY A 23 9.45 15.17 -49.52
N LEU A 24 8.23 15.52 -49.10
CA LEU A 24 7.17 16.07 -49.94
C LEU A 24 7.45 17.51 -50.37
N GLY A 25 6.90 17.90 -51.52
CA GLY A 25 7.00 19.26 -52.06
C GLY A 25 6.02 20.24 -51.41
N GLU A 26 6.24 21.55 -51.58
CA GLU A 26 5.39 22.61 -51.00
C GLU A 26 3.92 22.54 -51.45
N ALA A 27 3.65 21.99 -52.64
CA ALA A 27 2.29 21.80 -53.15
C ALA A 27 1.52 20.70 -52.41
N GLU A 28 2.21 19.70 -51.89
CA GLU A 28 1.64 18.54 -51.19
C GLU A 28 1.46 18.82 -49.68
N LEU A 29 2.26 19.74 -49.13
CA LEU A 29 2.20 20.18 -47.74
C LEU A 29 1.22 21.33 -47.49
N ARG A 30 0.28 21.59 -48.41
CA ARG A 30 -0.75 22.61 -48.25
C ARG A 30 -1.76 22.19 -47.20
N LYS A 31 -1.95 23.04 -46.19
CA LYS A 31 -2.93 22.83 -45.12
C LYS A 31 -4.34 23.15 -45.60
N ASP A 32 -5.31 22.34 -45.20
CA ASP A 32 -6.74 22.60 -45.34
C ASP A 32 -7.42 22.62 -43.96
N SER A 33 -8.75 22.73 -43.92
CA SER A 33 -9.51 22.70 -42.66
C SER A 33 -9.39 21.36 -41.92
N THR A 34 -9.15 20.25 -42.64
CA THR A 34 -9.12 18.89 -42.06
C THR A 34 -7.73 18.44 -41.63
N GLY A 35 -6.67 19.00 -42.20
CA GLY A 35 -5.27 18.62 -42.00
C GLY A 35 -4.40 19.12 -43.16
N PHE A 36 -4.43 18.38 -44.27
CA PHE A 36 -3.74 18.66 -45.53
C PHE A 36 -4.67 18.45 -46.73
N GLU A 37 -4.47 19.25 -47.80
CA GLU A 37 -5.27 19.22 -49.04
C GLU A 37 -5.12 17.89 -49.80
N ASP A 38 -3.91 17.31 -49.81
CA ASP A 38 -3.65 16.00 -50.40
C ASP A 38 -4.06 14.87 -49.46
N GLN A 39 -4.89 13.94 -49.95
CA GLN A 39 -5.49 12.88 -49.15
C GLN A 39 -4.47 11.84 -48.66
N ARG A 40 -3.39 11.62 -49.42
CA ARG A 40 -2.30 10.72 -49.03
C ARG A 40 -1.50 11.34 -47.88
N THR A 41 -1.12 12.61 -48.05
CA THR A 41 -0.43 13.42 -47.03
C THR A 41 -1.28 13.57 -45.76
N HIS A 42 -2.60 13.72 -45.89
CA HIS A 42 -3.52 13.73 -44.75
C HIS A 42 -3.48 12.41 -43.96
N SER A 43 -3.49 11.26 -44.64
CA SER A 43 -3.45 9.95 -44.00
C SER A 43 -2.14 9.72 -43.24
N ASP A 44 -1.01 10.12 -43.83
CA ASP A 44 0.31 10.05 -43.20
C ASP A 44 0.44 11.02 -42.02
N TYR A 45 -0.17 12.20 -42.13
CA TYR A 45 -0.28 13.15 -41.02
C TYR A 45 -1.08 12.58 -39.85
N LEU A 46 -2.15 11.81 -40.08
CA LEU A 46 -2.90 11.17 -38.99
C LEU A 46 -2.08 10.12 -38.24
N LEU A 47 -1.25 9.34 -38.95
CA LEU A 47 -0.32 8.39 -38.34
C LEU A 47 0.76 9.12 -37.52
N PHE A 48 1.31 10.20 -38.07
CA PHE A 48 2.21 11.08 -37.34
C PHE A 48 1.55 11.67 -36.10
N LEU A 49 0.31 12.17 -36.22
CA LEU A 49 -0.44 12.80 -35.13
C LEU A 49 -0.73 11.80 -34.01
N ALA A 50 -1.00 10.54 -34.32
CA ALA A 50 -1.18 9.49 -33.32
C ALA A 50 0.09 9.31 -32.47
N GLY A 51 1.27 9.15 -33.09
CA GLY A 51 2.54 9.05 -32.36
C GLY A 51 2.98 10.37 -31.70
N TYR A 52 2.63 11.50 -32.30
CA TYR A 52 2.89 12.82 -31.74
C TYR A 52 2.10 13.02 -30.44
N ARG A 53 0.82 12.61 -30.40
CA ARG A 53 -0.03 12.69 -29.20
C ARG A 53 0.42 11.78 -28.07
N GLU A 54 1.00 10.63 -28.36
CA GLU A 54 1.59 9.74 -27.34
C GLU A 54 2.83 10.36 -26.67
N THR A 55 3.58 11.18 -27.41
CA THR A 55 4.81 11.82 -26.92
C THR A 55 4.61 13.25 -26.43
N HIS A 56 3.50 13.88 -26.83
CA HIS A 56 3.09 15.23 -26.47
C HIS A 56 1.62 15.16 -26.02
N PRO A 57 1.36 14.80 -24.74
CA PRO A 57 0.00 14.74 -24.23
C PRO A 57 -0.64 16.11 -24.43
N GLU A 58 -1.70 16.17 -25.26
CA GLU A 58 -2.57 17.33 -25.30
C GLU A 58 -3.02 17.59 -23.86
N GLN A 59 -2.82 18.82 -23.37
CA GLN A 59 -3.30 19.24 -22.06
C GLN A 59 -4.82 19.00 -22.03
N GLN A 60 -5.25 17.90 -21.43
CA GLN A 60 -6.66 17.70 -21.10
C GLN A 60 -7.10 18.93 -20.30
N PRO A 61 -8.29 19.51 -20.58
CA PRO A 61 -8.88 20.47 -19.67
C PRO A 61 -9.00 19.78 -18.31
N HIS A 62 -8.16 20.22 -17.38
CA HIS A 62 -8.02 19.66 -16.04
C HIS A 62 -9.41 19.64 -15.39
N PRO A 63 -9.88 18.52 -14.81
CA PRO A 63 -11.11 18.54 -14.03
C PRO A 63 -10.92 19.54 -12.90
N GLU A 64 -11.83 20.50 -12.77
CA GLU A 64 -11.82 21.47 -11.67
C GLU A 64 -11.80 20.72 -10.32
N PRO A 65 -11.17 21.29 -9.27
CA PRO A 65 -11.23 20.73 -7.93
C PRO A 65 -12.70 20.53 -7.51
N ILE A 66 -13.02 19.32 -7.04
CA ILE A 66 -14.39 18.96 -6.60
C ILE A 66 -14.76 19.71 -5.31
N ALA A 67 -13.76 20.10 -4.53
CA ALA A 67 -13.89 20.96 -3.36
C ALA A 67 -12.60 21.77 -3.12
N TRP A 68 -12.66 22.72 -2.20
CA TRP A 68 -11.56 23.56 -1.76
C TRP A 68 -11.45 23.50 -0.23
N MET A 69 -10.24 23.47 0.33
CA MET A 69 -10.00 23.43 1.76
C MET A 69 -9.21 24.67 2.20
N VAL A 70 -9.67 25.32 3.27
CA VAL A 70 -9.03 26.47 3.89
C VAL A 70 -8.82 26.14 5.35
N GLY A 71 -7.56 25.98 5.76
CA GLY A 71 -7.24 25.43 7.08
C GLY A 71 -7.80 24.00 7.25
N THR A 72 -8.83 23.85 8.08
CA THR A 72 -9.55 22.59 8.31
C THR A 72 -11.00 22.59 7.76
N ALA A 73 -11.42 23.69 7.13
CA ALA A 73 -12.77 23.85 6.60
C ALA A 73 -12.83 23.49 5.10
N PHE A 74 -13.98 22.99 4.64
CA PHE A 74 -14.21 22.57 3.26
C PHE A 74 -15.29 23.42 2.60
N TRP A 75 -15.06 23.77 1.34
CA TRP A 75 -15.90 24.62 0.51
C TRP A 75 -16.15 23.95 -0.84
N TRP A 76 -17.41 23.89 -1.28
CA TRP A 76 -17.77 23.26 -2.56
C TRP A 76 -17.68 24.25 -3.73
N THR A 77 -17.47 25.53 -3.44
CA THR A 77 -17.27 26.60 -4.43
C THR A 77 -15.95 27.31 -4.17
N LYS A 78 -15.30 27.78 -5.24
CA LYS A 78 -13.99 28.43 -5.15
C LYS A 78 -14.10 29.80 -4.49
N GLU A 79 -15.19 30.51 -4.75
CA GLU A 79 -15.44 31.86 -4.28
C GLU A 79 -15.64 31.91 -2.75
N GLU A 80 -16.25 30.87 -2.18
CA GLU A 80 -16.38 30.73 -0.73
C GLU A 80 -15.05 30.44 -0.07
N ALA A 81 -14.24 29.57 -0.67
CA ALA A 81 -12.88 29.29 -0.20
C ALA A 81 -11.98 30.53 -0.28
N GLU A 82 -12.08 31.33 -1.33
CA GLU A 82 -11.32 32.57 -1.48
C GLU A 82 -11.72 33.62 -0.44
N ARG A 83 -13.02 33.73 -0.12
CA ARG A 83 -13.51 34.63 0.92
C ARG A 83 -13.02 34.21 2.31
N ASP A 84 -13.12 32.92 2.61
CA ASP A 84 -12.70 32.36 3.89
C ASP A 84 -11.17 32.43 4.07
N ALA A 85 -10.40 32.22 3.00
CA ALA A 85 -8.96 32.41 3.02
C ALA A 85 -8.55 33.88 3.18
N ALA A 86 -9.30 34.81 2.60
CA ALA A 86 -9.08 36.23 2.80
C ALA A 86 -9.39 36.68 4.24
N GLU A 87 -10.37 36.05 4.90
CA GLU A 87 -10.75 36.33 6.29
C GLU A 87 -9.80 35.69 7.30
N THR A 88 -9.38 34.44 7.05
CA THR A 88 -8.52 33.65 7.95
C THR A 88 -7.02 33.83 7.69
N GLY A 89 -6.66 34.31 6.50
CA GLY A 89 -5.27 34.38 6.03
C GLY A 89 -4.65 33.00 5.73
N LEU A 90 -5.47 31.93 5.67
CA LEU A 90 -5.00 30.56 5.44
C LEU A 90 -4.98 30.22 3.94
N PRO A 91 -4.00 29.41 3.49
CA PRO A 91 -3.91 29.02 2.09
C PRO A 91 -5.09 28.12 1.67
N ILE A 92 -5.50 28.27 0.41
CA ILE A 92 -6.56 27.47 -0.22
C ILE A 92 -5.95 26.25 -0.91
N PHE A 93 -6.50 25.07 -0.66
CA PHE A 93 -6.11 23.81 -1.29
C PHE A 93 -7.25 23.22 -2.11
N GLY A 94 -7.05 22.96 -3.40
CA GLY A 94 -8.02 22.23 -4.22
C GLY A 94 -8.01 20.73 -3.91
N LEU A 95 -9.18 20.15 -3.70
CA LEU A 95 -9.41 18.73 -3.44
C LEU A 95 -10.23 18.12 -4.58
N GLY A 96 -9.63 17.19 -5.33
CA GLY A 96 -10.22 16.57 -6.50
C GLY A 96 -9.24 15.61 -7.19
N PRO A 97 -9.63 14.96 -8.30
CA PRO A 97 -8.78 14.02 -9.03
C PRO A 97 -7.60 14.76 -9.65
N MET A 98 -6.50 14.79 -8.90
CA MET A 98 -5.25 15.44 -9.25
C MET A 98 -4.43 14.53 -10.17
N SER A 99 -4.70 14.54 -11.48
CA SER A 99 -3.69 14.12 -12.46
C SER A 99 -2.77 15.30 -12.76
N GLY A 100 -1.93 15.68 -11.80
CA GLY A 100 -1.07 16.85 -11.93
C GLY A 100 -0.15 17.16 -10.76
N VAL A 101 -0.42 16.60 -9.57
CA VAL A 101 0.66 16.38 -8.60
C VAL A 101 1.36 15.10 -9.00
N THR A 102 2.55 15.24 -9.58
CA THR A 102 3.62 14.30 -9.23
C THR A 102 3.59 14.14 -7.70
N PRO A 103 3.79 12.93 -7.16
CA PRO A 103 3.92 12.74 -5.71
C PRO A 103 5.26 13.32 -5.24
N GLU A 104 5.46 14.61 -5.46
CA GLU A 104 6.47 15.46 -4.85
C GLU A 104 5.79 16.43 -3.86
N GLN A 105 4.62 16.06 -3.34
CA GLN A 105 4.15 16.58 -2.06
C GLN A 105 5.00 15.98 -0.95
N HIS A 106 6.23 16.49 -0.79
CA HIS A 106 7.11 16.47 0.39
C HIS A 106 6.95 15.31 1.41
N LEU A 107 6.70 14.09 0.97
CA LEU A 107 6.58 12.90 1.80
C LEU A 107 7.98 12.34 2.09
N GLY A 108 8.88 13.19 2.58
CA GLY A 108 10.22 12.81 3.05
C GLY A 108 10.98 11.84 2.14
N GLU A 109 11.94 11.13 2.73
CA GLU A 109 12.48 9.93 2.11
C GLU A 109 11.49 8.76 2.31
N PRO A 110 11.21 7.94 1.29
CA PRO A 110 10.35 6.77 1.45
C PRO A 110 10.94 5.81 2.49
N VAL A 111 10.09 5.27 3.35
CA VAL A 111 10.49 4.43 4.49
C VAL A 111 10.86 3.03 4.01
N ALA A 112 10.14 2.55 3.00
CA ALA A 112 10.36 1.23 2.42
C ALA A 112 9.93 1.22 0.95
N TRP A 113 10.22 0.10 0.30
CA TRP A 113 10.17 -0.07 -1.14
C TRP A 113 9.49 -1.40 -1.47
N MET A 114 8.39 -1.39 -2.22
CA MET A 114 7.65 -2.60 -2.60
C MET A 114 8.02 -3.07 -4.01
N ASP A 115 8.29 -4.37 -4.18
CA ASP A 115 8.48 -4.99 -5.50
C ASP A 115 7.13 -5.36 -6.14
N PRO A 116 6.72 -4.73 -7.26
CA PRO A 116 5.44 -5.00 -7.92
C PRO A 116 5.38 -6.37 -8.62
N ARG A 117 6.50 -7.10 -8.77
CA ARG A 117 6.52 -8.45 -9.37
C ARG A 117 6.09 -9.55 -8.42
N SER A 118 5.95 -9.24 -7.13
CA SER A 118 5.45 -10.19 -6.13
C SER A 118 4.31 -9.59 -5.30
N PRO A 119 3.14 -9.30 -5.92
CA PRO A 119 2.01 -8.68 -5.21
C PRO A 119 1.51 -9.51 -4.03
N GLN A 120 1.71 -10.84 -4.09
CA GLN A 120 1.25 -11.78 -3.08
C GLN A 120 2.19 -11.92 -1.87
N MET A 121 3.47 -11.50 -2.00
CA MET A 121 4.47 -11.66 -0.94
C MET A 121 4.66 -10.41 -0.08
N HIS A 122 4.08 -9.26 -0.44
CA HIS A 122 4.25 -7.98 0.27
C HIS A 122 5.70 -7.71 0.71
N ALA A 123 6.68 -8.12 -0.09
CA ALA A 123 8.08 -8.01 0.29
C ALA A 123 8.50 -6.54 0.22
N THR A 124 8.63 -5.92 1.39
CA THR A 124 9.17 -4.57 1.55
C THR A 124 10.69 -4.64 1.69
N ILE A 125 11.40 -3.96 0.81
CA ILE A 125 12.84 -3.82 0.84
C ILE A 125 13.17 -2.52 1.60
N SER A 126 14.15 -2.54 2.51
CA SER A 126 14.59 -1.33 3.21
C SER A 126 15.42 -0.42 2.30
N ASN A 127 15.60 0.85 2.69
CA ASN A 127 16.44 1.80 1.97
C ASN A 127 17.88 1.31 1.82
N GLU A 128 18.45 0.71 2.87
CA GLU A 128 19.83 0.22 2.92
C GLU A 128 20.02 -0.94 1.94
N VAL A 129 19.05 -1.86 1.88
CA VAL A 129 19.08 -3.00 0.96
C VAL A 129 18.95 -2.52 -0.50
N LYS A 130 18.11 -1.52 -0.76
CA LYS A 130 18.02 -0.89 -2.09
C LYS A 130 19.34 -0.24 -2.50
N GLN A 131 19.93 0.56 -1.63
CA GLN A 131 21.22 1.23 -1.90
C GLN A 131 22.36 0.22 -2.08
N HIS A 132 22.39 -0.85 -1.29
CA HIS A 132 23.35 -1.94 -1.44
C HIS A 132 23.22 -2.63 -2.81
N ASN A 133 21.99 -2.94 -3.25
CA ASN A 133 21.76 -3.56 -4.56
C ASN A 133 22.14 -2.66 -5.73
N VAL A 134 21.88 -1.35 -5.63
CA VAL A 134 22.34 -0.37 -6.64
C VAL A 134 23.88 -0.32 -6.69
N ARG A 135 24.54 -0.38 -5.53
CA ARG A 135 26.00 -0.23 -5.42
C ARG A 135 26.78 -1.48 -5.81
N PHE A 136 26.26 -2.67 -5.48
CA PHE A 136 26.98 -3.95 -5.67
C PHE A 136 26.42 -4.81 -6.79
N GLY A 137 25.17 -4.61 -7.22
CA GLY A 137 24.50 -5.41 -8.26
C GLY A 137 24.81 -4.98 -9.70
N GLY A 138 25.57 -3.90 -9.91
CA GLY A 138 25.97 -3.42 -11.24
C GLY A 138 24.81 -2.91 -12.13
N ALA A 139 23.59 -2.86 -11.61
CA ALA A 139 22.42 -2.36 -12.32
C ALA A 139 22.41 -0.83 -12.30
N PRO A 140 22.14 -0.15 -13.43
CA PRO A 140 22.02 1.30 -13.45
C PRO A 140 20.85 1.74 -12.55
N ALA A 141 21.00 2.88 -11.86
CA ALA A 141 19.99 3.39 -10.94
C ALA A 141 18.59 3.52 -11.59
N SER A 142 18.54 3.77 -12.90
CA SER A 142 17.32 3.79 -13.72
C SER A 142 16.61 2.44 -13.82
N ALA A 143 17.35 1.32 -13.86
CA ALA A 143 16.77 -0.01 -13.87
C ALA A 143 16.11 -0.32 -12.52
N VAL A 144 16.70 0.11 -11.39
CA VAL A 144 16.12 -0.12 -10.06
C VAL A 144 14.90 0.78 -9.81
N ASN A 145 14.87 1.99 -10.38
CA ASN A 145 13.74 2.92 -10.21
C ASN A 145 12.44 2.45 -10.88
N GLY A 146 12.52 1.60 -11.91
CA GLY A 146 11.34 1.04 -12.59
C GLY A 146 10.68 -0.15 -11.86
N TYR A 147 11.26 -0.65 -10.77
CA TYR A 147 10.82 -1.89 -10.12
C TYR A 147 10.45 -1.72 -8.65
N THR A 148 10.11 -0.51 -8.22
CA THR A 148 9.93 -0.29 -6.79
C THR A 148 8.94 0.83 -6.51
N VAL A 149 7.81 0.47 -5.91
CA VAL A 149 6.80 1.43 -5.46
C VAL A 149 7.23 1.96 -4.07
N PRO A 150 7.43 3.27 -3.90
CA PRO A 150 7.77 3.84 -2.60
C PRO A 150 6.60 3.72 -1.63
N LEU A 151 6.89 3.32 -0.39
CA LEU A 151 5.93 3.27 0.71
C LEU A 151 6.29 4.37 1.72
N TYR A 152 5.34 5.29 1.91
CA TYR A 152 5.52 6.48 2.75
C TYR A 152 4.79 6.40 4.09
N THR A 153 3.96 5.38 4.30
CA THR A 153 3.16 5.24 5.52
C THR A 153 3.99 4.56 6.60
N HIS A 154 4.42 5.32 7.59
CA HIS A 154 4.66 4.76 8.92
C HIS A 154 3.31 4.30 9.47
N ALA A 155 3.24 3.09 10.02
CA ALA A 155 2.19 2.81 11.00
C ALA A 155 2.36 3.82 12.14
N ASP A 156 1.27 4.43 12.62
CA ASP A 156 1.33 5.34 13.76
C ASP A 156 2.08 4.62 14.90
N PRO A 157 3.15 5.20 15.49
CA PRO A 157 3.83 4.60 16.63
C PRO A 157 2.85 4.20 17.73
N GLY A 158 1.77 4.95 17.95
CA GLY A 158 0.71 4.59 18.90
C GLY A 158 -0.13 3.39 18.48
N ASP A 159 -0.23 3.08 17.18
CA ASP A 159 -0.86 1.85 16.68
C ASP A 159 0.07 0.64 16.82
N LEU A 160 1.38 0.83 16.62
CA LEU A 160 2.39 -0.22 16.83
C LEU A 160 2.47 -0.63 18.30
N GLU A 161 2.54 0.34 19.21
CA GLU A 161 2.53 0.09 20.67
C GLU A 161 1.25 -0.63 21.10
N ARG A 162 0.09 -0.24 20.56
CA ARG A 162 -1.18 -0.93 20.81
C ARG A 162 -1.19 -2.35 20.24
N CYS A 163 -0.63 -2.57 19.07
CA CYS A 163 -0.52 -3.92 18.48
C CYS A 163 0.42 -4.81 19.29
N GLU A 164 1.56 -4.27 19.72
CA GLU A 164 2.55 -4.98 20.54
C GLU A 164 1.96 -5.34 21.92
N ALA A 165 1.25 -4.41 22.57
CA ALA A 165 0.54 -4.68 23.81
C ALA A 165 -0.48 -5.82 23.66
N ARG A 166 -1.26 -5.82 22.58
CA ARG A 166 -2.24 -6.90 22.30
C ARG A 166 -1.55 -8.24 22.00
N LEU A 167 -0.39 -8.22 21.33
CA LEU A 167 0.40 -9.44 21.12
C LEU A 167 0.92 -10.02 22.44
N HIS A 168 1.41 -9.18 23.34
CA HIS A 168 1.83 -9.60 24.67
C HIS A 168 0.67 -10.15 25.50
N GLU A 169 -0.50 -9.50 25.45
CA GLU A 169 -1.72 -9.97 26.11
C GLU A 169 -2.14 -11.35 25.59
N VAL A 170 -2.20 -11.52 24.27
CA VAL A 170 -2.53 -12.82 23.66
C VAL A 170 -1.50 -13.88 24.00
N ALA A 171 -0.21 -13.56 23.98
CA ALA A 171 0.85 -14.50 24.37
C ALA A 171 0.71 -14.95 25.83
N SER A 172 0.37 -14.03 26.74
CA SER A 172 0.11 -14.34 28.14
C SER A 172 -1.10 -15.27 28.29
N LEU A 173 -2.22 -14.96 27.63
CA LEU A 173 -3.43 -15.78 27.66
C LEU A 173 -3.18 -17.18 27.10
N CYS A 174 -2.45 -17.28 25.98
CA CYS A 174 -2.04 -18.56 25.41
C CYS A 174 -1.22 -19.37 26.41
N ALA A 175 -0.22 -18.77 27.07
CA ALA A 175 0.60 -19.47 28.07
C ALA A 175 -0.25 -20.04 29.22
N THR A 176 -1.23 -19.28 29.71
CA THR A 176 -2.17 -19.76 30.75
C THR A 176 -3.01 -20.93 30.25
N VAL A 177 -3.61 -20.81 29.07
CA VAL A 177 -4.44 -21.87 28.47
C VAL A 177 -3.61 -23.13 28.20
N GLU A 178 -2.36 -22.99 27.77
CA GLU A 178 -1.46 -24.12 27.57
C GLU A 178 -1.11 -24.82 28.89
N GLN A 179 -0.86 -24.05 29.95
CA GLN A 179 -0.61 -24.59 31.28
C GLN A 179 -1.82 -25.37 31.82
N GLU A 180 -3.03 -24.82 31.67
CA GLU A 180 -4.28 -25.51 32.05
C GLU A 180 -4.51 -26.77 31.24
N ARG A 181 -4.33 -26.70 29.92
CA ARG A 181 -4.44 -27.84 29.01
C ARG A 181 -3.50 -28.97 29.43
N ASP A 182 -2.25 -28.65 29.74
CA ASP A 182 -1.24 -29.65 30.08
C ASP A 182 -1.48 -30.22 31.49
N ALA A 183 -1.98 -29.41 32.43
CA ALA A 183 -2.46 -29.89 33.73
C ALA A 183 -3.63 -30.87 33.57
N LEU A 184 -4.64 -30.55 32.75
CA LEU A 184 -5.77 -31.44 32.50
C LEU A 184 -5.37 -32.73 31.79
N ARG A 185 -4.44 -32.67 30.83
CA ARG A 185 -3.87 -33.87 30.19
C ARG A 185 -3.14 -34.76 31.19
N ALA A 186 -2.37 -34.18 32.12
CA ALA A 186 -1.72 -34.93 33.18
C ALA A 186 -2.74 -35.60 34.11
N GLN A 187 -3.82 -34.91 34.47
CA GLN A 187 -4.91 -35.48 35.27
C GLN A 187 -5.60 -36.66 34.55
N LEU A 188 -5.91 -36.51 33.25
CA LEU A 188 -6.49 -37.59 32.44
C LEU A 188 -5.56 -38.80 32.35
N ALA A 189 -4.26 -38.58 32.09
CA ALA A 189 -3.28 -39.65 32.07
C ALA A 189 -3.18 -40.37 33.43
N GLY A 190 -3.27 -39.64 34.54
CA GLY A 190 -3.35 -40.19 35.89
C GLY A 190 -4.60 -41.05 36.12
N ARG A 191 -5.77 -40.62 35.64
CA ARG A 191 -7.02 -41.39 35.69
C ARG A 191 -6.94 -42.67 34.87
N ASP A 192 -6.41 -42.59 33.65
CA ASP A 192 -6.26 -43.76 32.78
C ASP A 192 -5.31 -44.80 33.37
N ALA A 193 -4.24 -44.36 34.05
CA ALA A 193 -3.35 -45.24 34.78
C ALA A 193 -4.05 -45.94 35.96
N LEU A 194 -4.84 -45.20 36.75
CA LEU A 194 -5.63 -45.76 37.85
C LEU A 194 -6.69 -46.76 37.36
N LEU A 195 -7.39 -46.46 36.25
CA LEU A 195 -8.37 -47.37 35.66
C LEU A 195 -7.72 -48.67 35.17
N LYS A 196 -6.54 -48.59 34.54
CA LYS A 196 -5.74 -49.78 34.18
C LYS A 196 -5.35 -50.59 35.42
N GLU A 197 -4.96 -49.92 36.51
CA GLU A 197 -4.60 -50.58 37.77
C GLU A 197 -5.81 -51.27 38.42
N VAL A 198 -6.99 -50.66 38.39
CA VAL A 198 -8.26 -51.29 38.84
C VAL A 198 -8.54 -52.54 38.01
N LEU A 199 -8.50 -52.43 36.67
CA LEU A 199 -8.78 -53.56 35.78
C LEU A 199 -7.83 -54.75 36.00
N ILE A 200 -6.58 -54.49 36.40
CA ILE A 200 -5.57 -55.52 36.69
C ILE A 200 -5.73 -56.09 38.10
N LYS A 201 -6.04 -55.25 39.11
CA LYS A 201 -6.09 -55.64 40.53
C LYS A 201 -7.43 -56.17 41.00
N THR A 202 -8.49 -56.10 40.18
CA THR A 202 -9.84 -56.61 40.51
C THR A 202 -9.88 -58.09 40.87
N ASP A 203 -8.81 -58.87 40.60
CA ASP A 203 -8.76 -60.29 40.94
C ASP A 203 -8.21 -60.61 42.35
N LYS A 204 -7.58 -59.68 43.10
CA LYS A 204 -7.01 -60.02 44.43
C LYS A 204 -6.93 -58.83 45.40
N TRP A 205 -7.67 -58.92 46.51
CA TRP A 205 -7.41 -58.45 47.91
C TRP A 205 -6.63 -57.14 48.21
N MET A 206 -6.35 -56.26 47.25
CA MET A 206 -5.60 -55.00 47.41
C MET A 206 -6.48 -53.74 47.24
N LEU A 207 -7.77 -53.85 47.55
CA LEU A 207 -8.75 -52.76 47.40
C LEU A 207 -8.53 -51.51 48.29
N PRO A 208 -8.01 -51.58 49.53
CA PRO A 208 -7.96 -50.40 50.42
C PRO A 208 -7.02 -49.28 49.94
N ASP A 209 -5.81 -49.62 49.49
CA ASP A 209 -4.81 -48.65 49.00
C ASP A 209 -5.27 -48.00 47.67
N LEU A 210 -5.83 -48.82 46.78
CA LEU A 210 -6.36 -48.36 45.50
C LEU A 210 -7.57 -47.43 45.70
N TYR A 211 -8.45 -47.75 46.66
CA TYR A 211 -9.60 -46.93 47.00
C TYR A 211 -9.18 -45.54 47.49
N GLU A 212 -8.19 -45.44 48.39
CA GLU A 212 -7.71 -44.15 48.87
C GLU A 212 -6.99 -43.34 47.77
N ARG A 213 -6.24 -44.00 46.88
CA ARG A 213 -5.63 -43.32 45.71
C ARG A 213 -6.69 -42.76 44.74
N ILE A 214 -7.75 -43.52 44.47
CA ILE A 214 -8.89 -43.05 43.66
C ILE A 214 -9.59 -41.88 44.37
N ARG A 215 -9.86 -42.00 45.67
CA ARG A 215 -10.52 -40.96 46.47
C ARG A 215 -9.73 -39.64 46.48
N LEU A 216 -8.41 -39.71 46.64
CA LEU A 216 -7.53 -38.53 46.61
C LEU A 216 -7.48 -37.90 45.21
N SER A 217 -7.46 -38.72 44.15
CA SER A 217 -7.51 -38.21 42.77
C SER A 217 -8.82 -37.46 42.46
N PHE A 218 -9.94 -37.94 42.99
CA PHE A 218 -11.25 -37.28 42.85
C PHE A 218 -11.31 -35.95 43.60
N LYS A 219 -10.70 -35.88 44.79
CA LYS A 219 -10.60 -34.63 45.57
C LYS A 219 -9.72 -33.59 44.87
N LEU A 220 -8.58 -33.99 44.30
CA LEU A 220 -7.68 -33.10 43.58
C LEU A 220 -8.31 -32.55 42.29
N ALA A 221 -9.08 -33.37 41.57
CA ALA A 221 -9.81 -32.95 40.37
C ALA A 221 -11.00 -32.03 40.67
N SER A 222 -11.52 -32.07 41.89
CA SER A 222 -12.66 -31.26 42.35
C SER A 222 -12.23 -29.97 43.07
N ALA A 223 -10.92 -29.74 43.23
CA ALA A 223 -10.39 -28.46 43.67
C ALA A 223 -10.51 -27.48 42.49
N GLU A 224 -11.52 -26.62 42.56
CA GLU A 224 -11.73 -25.51 41.64
C GLU A 224 -10.46 -24.64 41.62
N PRO A 225 -9.92 -24.26 40.44
CA PRO A 225 -8.81 -23.33 40.39
C PRO A 225 -9.27 -22.02 41.02
N GLU A 226 -8.56 -21.54 42.05
CA GLU A 226 -8.89 -20.24 42.65
C GLU A 226 -8.89 -19.16 41.56
N PRO A 227 -9.88 -18.24 41.57
CA PRO A 227 -9.93 -17.17 40.60
C PRO A 227 -8.64 -16.35 40.72
N ALA A 228 -7.91 -16.25 39.61
CA ALA A 228 -6.74 -15.39 39.52
C ALA A 228 -7.13 -13.93 39.89
N PRO A 229 -6.33 -13.21 40.70
CA PRO A 229 -6.62 -11.83 41.10
C PRO A 229 -6.56 -10.84 39.93
#